data_AF-A0A350NV84-F1
#
_entry.id   AF-A0A350NV84-F1
#
_cell.length_a   1.000
_cell.length_b   1.000
_cell.length_c   1.000
_cell.angle_alpha   90.00
_cell.angle_beta   90.00
_cell.angle_gamma   90.00
#
_symmetry.space_group_name_H-M   'P 1'
#
loop_
_entity.id
_entity.type
_entity.pdbx_description
1 polymer ?
#
loop_
_entity_poly.entity_id
_entity_poly.type
_entity_poly.pdbx_seq_one_letter_code
_entity_poly.pdbx_strand_id
1 'polypeptide(L)'
;MIALFLKELRGFFSTLMGYVVVAVFLLLLGLFLWVFPGDRNILDAGQASLEVMFVWSPWIFMFLIPAITMRSFAEEHRSGTMELLLTRPLGEGQIVVAKFSGAFMVMVFALLPTLLYIPILGELGQPQWNFDAGAIRGSYCGLLLLGAAFTSIGVLVSTWTRNPLVAFLLTLLLLVFGFIGFTALGQFSWLGSWDLAFTQIGMEAHYRAMSMGVLHARDLVYFFVVIGVSLWTARLALLWTRGQRRQDVIQWVLGLALAGVASFAISLFPAQWDLTEEKRHTLTDSTQDLLASLDDEVFVTCYLAGEYPAQWKRLERSIRFQLNEFSEAASGKMRFQFVNIYASDDRQTIGQNEEKLFEQGLGFTRIAFEENGIKAFQTVWPGAIITYRNRKETIQFFKSDMPEPTESMIQGSINAIEFEVASAIRRLLREERPSIAMIEGHGELEAPEVADFVMELESEYDVFRVRMNGQLNVLSERLEGMSYRTNRFDLAIVAKPDSIFDSKDQVILDQFIMNGGKVLWLIDPIQADMDSLASSQYTMGTTNELGLYDQLFQYGVRFNRNLVVDAQCAPIALGAGPMGNQRNLQMFNWYFAPVAIPQGMGHPITTNLDPIHFDFVSR
;
A
#
# COMPACT_ATOMS: atom_id res chain seq x y z
N MET A 1 -30.60 9.66 -34.02
CA MET A 1 -29.63 9.25 -32.98
C MET A 1 -30.07 7.97 -32.25
N ILE A 2 -31.02 8.04 -31.33
CA ILE A 2 -31.44 6.88 -30.49
C ILE A 2 -31.86 5.65 -31.32
N ALA A 3 -32.64 5.86 -32.39
CA ALA A 3 -33.06 4.76 -33.26
C ALA A 3 -31.89 4.03 -33.95
N LEU A 4 -30.82 4.76 -34.31
CA LEU A 4 -29.63 4.15 -34.91
C LEU A 4 -28.82 3.39 -33.87
N PHE A 5 -28.63 3.97 -32.68
CA PHE A 5 -28.01 3.27 -31.54
C PHE A 5 -28.72 1.95 -31.20
N LEU A 6 -30.06 1.97 -31.06
CA LEU A 6 -30.84 0.78 -30.78
C LEU A 6 -30.77 -0.25 -31.92
N LYS A 7 -30.68 0.19 -33.18
CA LYS A 7 -30.46 -0.68 -34.33
C LYS A 7 -29.12 -1.41 -34.21
N GLU A 8 -28.03 -0.70 -33.92
CA GLU A 8 -26.70 -1.30 -33.75
C GLU A 8 -26.70 -2.34 -32.62
N LEU A 9 -27.23 -1.96 -31.45
CA LEU A 9 -27.27 -2.83 -30.28
C LEU A 9 -28.11 -4.10 -30.53
N ARG A 10 -29.30 -3.95 -31.13
CA ARG A 10 -30.09 -5.12 -31.57
C ARG A 10 -29.38 -5.94 -32.63
N GLY A 11 -28.64 -5.31 -33.54
CA GLY A 11 -27.83 -5.98 -34.55
C GLY A 11 -26.85 -6.98 -33.94
N PHE A 12 -26.14 -6.59 -32.87
CA PHE A 12 -25.24 -7.49 -32.14
C PHE A 12 -25.98 -8.63 -31.44
N PHE A 13 -26.98 -8.34 -30.61
CA PHE A 13 -27.68 -9.34 -29.78
C PHE A 13 -28.75 -10.15 -30.52
N SER A 14 -29.08 -9.78 -31.76
CA SER A 14 -29.93 -10.60 -32.63
C SER A 14 -29.17 -11.75 -33.29
N THR A 15 -27.83 -11.70 -33.26
CA THR A 15 -26.95 -12.74 -33.83
C THR A 15 -26.22 -13.50 -32.74
N LEU A 16 -25.93 -14.78 -32.98
CA LEU A 16 -25.14 -15.61 -32.05
C LEU A 16 -23.76 -15.02 -31.75
N MET A 17 -23.21 -14.25 -32.69
CA MET A 17 -21.87 -13.69 -32.61
C MET A 17 -21.68 -12.76 -31.41
N GLY A 18 -22.68 -11.94 -31.06
CA GLY A 18 -22.60 -11.04 -29.89
C GLY A 18 -22.42 -11.82 -28.59
N TYR A 19 -23.19 -12.90 -28.41
CA TYR A 19 -23.08 -13.75 -27.22
C TYR A 19 -21.76 -14.52 -27.17
N VAL A 20 -21.28 -15.02 -28.32
CA VAL A 20 -19.98 -15.73 -28.39
C VAL A 20 -18.84 -14.80 -27.99
N VAL A 21 -18.84 -13.57 -28.46
CA VAL A 21 -17.80 -12.56 -28.15
C VAL A 21 -17.77 -12.29 -26.64
N VAL A 22 -18.93 -12.05 -26.01
CA VAL A 22 -19.03 -11.85 -24.55
C VAL A 22 -18.62 -13.12 -23.78
N ALA A 23 -19.05 -14.30 -24.23
CA ALA A 23 -18.72 -15.56 -23.57
C ALA A 23 -17.21 -15.86 -23.62
N VAL A 24 -16.55 -15.61 -24.75
CA VAL A 24 -15.10 -15.78 -24.88
C VAL A 24 -14.34 -14.82 -23.97
N PHE A 25 -14.79 -13.56 -23.86
CA PHE A 25 -14.21 -12.60 -22.92
C PHE A 25 -14.25 -13.11 -21.48
N LEU A 26 -15.44 -13.50 -21.01
CA LEU A 26 -15.66 -13.99 -19.65
C LEU A 26 -14.92 -15.30 -19.39
N LEU A 27 -14.88 -16.20 -20.37
CA LEU A 27 -14.16 -17.46 -20.26
C LEU A 27 -12.66 -17.23 -20.11
N LEU A 28 -12.06 -16.38 -20.96
CA LEU A 28 -10.63 -16.08 -20.86
C LEU A 28 -10.29 -15.42 -19.54
N LEU A 29 -11.06 -14.41 -19.11
CA LEU A 29 -10.86 -13.79 -17.78
C LEU A 29 -11.00 -14.81 -16.66
N GLY A 30 -12.04 -15.64 -16.68
CA GLY A 30 -12.27 -16.66 -15.65
C GLY A 30 -11.13 -17.68 -15.58
N LEU A 31 -10.59 -18.11 -16.73
CA LEU A 31 -9.44 -19.02 -16.78
C LEU A 31 -8.18 -18.38 -16.15
N PHE A 32 -7.87 -17.13 -16.52
CA PHE A 32 -6.71 -16.42 -15.98
C PHE A 32 -6.83 -16.12 -14.48
N LEU A 33 -8.05 -15.88 -13.99
CA LEU A 33 -8.28 -15.50 -12.60
C LEU A 33 -8.29 -16.71 -11.64
N TRP A 34 -8.88 -17.83 -12.08
CA TRP A 34 -9.21 -18.96 -11.19
C TRP A 34 -8.53 -20.29 -11.56
N VAL A 35 -8.18 -20.51 -12.83
CA VAL A 35 -7.82 -21.87 -13.30
C VAL A 35 -6.33 -22.03 -13.53
N PHE A 36 -5.67 -21.06 -14.16
CA PHE A 36 -4.24 -21.20 -14.44
C PHE A 36 -3.41 -21.02 -13.16
N PRO A 37 -2.54 -21.99 -12.81
CA PRO A 37 -1.76 -21.93 -11.59
C PRO A 37 -0.63 -20.91 -11.66
N GLY A 38 -0.28 -20.30 -10.52
CA GLY A 38 0.84 -19.38 -10.35
C GLY A 38 0.48 -18.11 -9.59
N ASP A 39 1.46 -17.24 -9.34
CA ASP A 39 1.33 -16.01 -8.50
C ASP A 39 0.28 -14.99 -8.96
N ARG A 40 -0.37 -15.22 -10.11
CA ARG A 40 -1.47 -14.41 -10.65
C ARG A 40 -2.84 -15.07 -10.48
N ASN A 41 -2.94 -16.28 -9.93
CA ASN A 41 -4.22 -16.88 -9.57
C ASN A 41 -4.67 -16.32 -8.22
N ILE A 42 -5.94 -15.94 -8.06
CA ILE A 42 -6.43 -15.41 -6.77
C ILE A 42 -6.26 -16.41 -5.62
N LEU A 43 -6.37 -17.72 -5.92
CA LEU A 43 -6.26 -18.78 -4.91
C LEU A 43 -4.80 -19.03 -4.52
N ASP A 44 -3.85 -18.87 -5.45
CA ASP A 44 -2.42 -19.13 -5.20
C ASP A 44 -1.66 -17.87 -4.75
N ALA A 45 -2.15 -16.67 -5.12
CA ALA A 45 -1.49 -15.39 -4.87
C ALA A 45 -1.48 -14.98 -3.38
N GLY A 46 -2.23 -15.67 -2.52
CA GLY A 46 -2.29 -15.38 -1.08
C GLY A 46 -2.96 -14.03 -0.73
N GLN A 47 -3.51 -13.31 -1.72
CA GLN A 47 -4.18 -12.02 -1.55
C GLN A 47 -5.51 -12.00 -2.30
N ALA A 48 -6.56 -11.57 -1.60
CA ALA A 48 -7.88 -11.34 -2.18
C ALA A 48 -7.89 -10.00 -2.96
N SER A 49 -7.31 -9.99 -4.17
CA SER A 49 -7.22 -8.80 -5.04
C SER A 49 -7.71 -9.07 -6.47
N LEU A 50 -8.36 -8.07 -7.09
CA LEU A 50 -8.75 -8.08 -8.50
C LEU A 50 -7.70 -7.46 -9.44
N GLU A 51 -6.53 -7.07 -8.93
CA GLU A 51 -5.46 -6.45 -9.74
C GLU A 51 -5.16 -7.25 -11.01
N VAL A 52 -5.06 -8.59 -10.88
CA VAL A 52 -4.80 -9.49 -12.00
C VAL A 52 -5.83 -9.36 -13.12
N MET A 53 -7.11 -9.20 -12.77
CA MET A 53 -8.17 -8.99 -13.76
C MET A 53 -7.91 -7.73 -14.57
N PHE A 54 -7.53 -6.63 -13.92
CA PHE A 54 -7.24 -5.35 -14.57
C PHE A 54 -5.96 -5.40 -15.40
N VAL A 55 -4.97 -6.23 -15.04
CA VAL A 55 -3.77 -6.44 -15.86
C VAL A 55 -4.09 -7.21 -17.14
N TRP A 56 -4.93 -8.23 -17.08
CA TRP A 56 -5.27 -9.06 -18.25
C TRP A 56 -6.36 -8.49 -19.15
N SER A 57 -7.29 -7.70 -18.61
CA SER A 57 -8.41 -7.16 -19.38
C SER A 57 -7.99 -6.38 -20.64
N PRO A 58 -6.97 -5.50 -20.63
CA PRO A 58 -6.47 -4.83 -21.83
C PRO A 58 -6.06 -5.78 -22.95
N TRP A 59 -5.37 -6.87 -22.63
CA TRP A 59 -4.92 -7.86 -23.61
C TRP A 59 -6.09 -8.55 -24.29
N ILE A 60 -7.12 -8.91 -23.52
CA ILE A 60 -8.33 -9.52 -24.07
C ILE A 60 -9.12 -8.49 -24.88
N PHE A 61 -9.19 -7.24 -24.42
CA PHE A 61 -9.82 -6.12 -25.14
C PHE A 61 -9.19 -5.86 -26.51
N MET A 62 -7.88 -6.03 -26.66
CA MET A 62 -7.21 -5.88 -27.95
C MET A 62 -7.74 -6.85 -29.00
N PHE A 63 -8.25 -8.02 -28.63
CA PHE A 63 -8.90 -8.95 -29.55
C PHE A 63 -10.42 -8.75 -29.62
N LEU A 64 -11.04 -8.47 -28.47
CA LEU A 64 -12.48 -8.33 -28.34
C LEU A 64 -13.02 -7.13 -29.11
N ILE A 65 -12.39 -5.97 -28.94
CA ILE A 65 -12.89 -4.71 -29.47
C ILE A 65 -12.82 -4.68 -31.00
N PRO A 66 -11.72 -5.10 -31.66
CA PRO A 66 -11.72 -5.25 -33.11
C PRO A 66 -12.82 -6.18 -33.62
N ALA A 67 -13.15 -7.26 -32.90
CA ALA A 67 -14.23 -8.17 -33.29
C ALA A 67 -15.61 -7.49 -33.22
N ILE A 68 -15.82 -6.61 -32.22
CA ILE A 68 -17.04 -5.82 -32.08
C ILE A 68 -17.09 -4.74 -33.18
N THR A 69 -16.03 -3.97 -33.37
CA THR A 69 -16.07 -2.77 -34.24
C THR A 69 -15.90 -3.07 -35.71
N MET A 70 -15.30 -4.21 -36.10
CA MET A 70 -14.93 -4.49 -37.49
C MET A 70 -16.07 -4.33 -38.49
N ARG A 71 -17.30 -4.68 -38.11
CA ARG A 71 -18.49 -4.62 -38.99
C ARG A 71 -19.19 -3.26 -39.00
N SER A 72 -18.81 -2.34 -38.12
CA SER A 72 -19.54 -1.09 -37.90
C SER A 72 -19.75 -0.30 -39.19
N PHE A 73 -18.67 -0.04 -39.94
CA PHE A 73 -18.73 0.65 -41.23
C PHE A 73 -18.26 -0.24 -42.38
N ALA A 74 -17.33 -1.16 -42.17
CA ALA A 74 -16.81 -2.00 -43.25
C ALA A 74 -17.91 -2.87 -43.88
N GLU A 75 -18.88 -3.35 -43.10
CA GLU A 75 -20.01 -4.13 -43.60
C GLU A 75 -20.98 -3.28 -44.43
N GLU A 76 -21.20 -2.03 -44.02
CA GLU A 76 -22.07 -1.11 -44.76
C GLU A 76 -21.45 -0.69 -46.09
N HIS A 77 -20.13 -0.53 -46.14
CA HIS A 77 -19.40 -0.32 -47.39
C HIS A 77 -19.44 -1.57 -48.28
N ARG A 78 -19.27 -2.76 -47.71
CA ARG A 78 -19.31 -4.03 -48.45
C ARG A 78 -20.67 -4.31 -49.06
N SER A 79 -21.73 -4.01 -48.30
CA SER A 79 -23.13 -4.26 -48.71
C SER A 79 -23.74 -3.13 -49.55
N GLY A 80 -23.02 -2.02 -49.77
CA GLY A 80 -23.52 -0.84 -50.50
C GLY A 80 -24.59 -0.05 -49.74
N THR A 81 -24.89 -0.40 -48.48
CA THR A 81 -25.91 0.27 -47.67
C THR A 81 -25.45 1.61 -47.08
N MET A 82 -24.16 1.93 -47.21
CA MET A 82 -23.58 3.20 -46.76
C MET A 82 -24.24 4.42 -47.43
N GLU A 83 -24.56 4.36 -48.72
CA GLU A 83 -25.23 5.46 -49.44
C GLU A 83 -26.64 5.72 -48.88
N LEU A 84 -27.36 4.65 -48.50
CA LEU A 84 -28.68 4.75 -47.86
C LEU A 84 -28.60 5.34 -46.45
N LEU A 85 -27.50 5.11 -45.73
CA LEU A 85 -27.30 5.68 -44.41
C LEU A 85 -26.99 7.19 -44.50
N LEU A 86 -26.14 7.56 -45.46
CA LEU A 86 -25.75 8.95 -45.68
C LEU A 86 -26.87 9.81 -46.28
N THR A 87 -27.89 9.24 -46.91
CA THR A 87 -29.04 10.02 -47.43
C THR A 87 -30.10 10.32 -46.36
N ARG A 88 -30.00 9.72 -45.15
CA ARG A 88 -30.91 10.01 -44.04
C ARG A 88 -30.65 11.42 -43.47
N PRO A 89 -31.67 12.05 -42.83
CA PRO A 89 -31.54 13.37 -42.20
C PRO A 89 -30.76 13.29 -40.86
N LEU A 90 -29.55 12.73 -40.90
CA LEU A 90 -28.63 12.60 -39.76
C LEU A 90 -27.29 13.19 -40.17
N GLY A 91 -26.67 13.96 -39.27
CA GLY A 91 -25.30 14.46 -39.50
C GLY A 91 -24.27 13.33 -39.41
N GLU A 92 -23.11 13.49 -40.04
CA GLU A 92 -22.03 12.48 -40.04
C GLU A 92 -21.51 12.22 -38.62
N GLY A 93 -21.36 13.28 -37.82
CA GLY A 93 -20.97 13.14 -36.41
C GLY A 93 -22.01 12.36 -35.60
N GLN A 94 -23.30 12.53 -35.91
CA GLN A 94 -24.38 11.76 -35.26
C GLN A 94 -24.31 10.28 -35.62
N ILE A 95 -23.97 9.95 -36.86
CA ILE A 95 -23.80 8.56 -37.31
C ILE A 95 -22.62 7.91 -36.58
N VAL A 96 -21.46 8.57 -36.55
CA VAL A 96 -20.26 8.07 -35.88
C VAL A 96 -20.49 7.85 -34.39
N VAL A 97 -21.06 8.85 -33.70
CA VAL A 97 -21.34 8.76 -32.26
C VAL A 97 -22.34 7.64 -31.95
N ALA A 98 -23.37 7.46 -32.79
CA ALA A 98 -24.34 6.37 -32.59
C ALA A 98 -23.70 4.98 -32.74
N LYS A 99 -22.82 4.80 -33.73
CA LYS A 99 -22.09 3.54 -33.95
C LYS A 99 -21.07 3.26 -32.85
N PHE A 100 -20.31 4.28 -32.45
CA PHE A 100 -19.43 4.21 -31.28
C PHE A 100 -20.19 3.81 -30.02
N SER A 101 -21.29 4.49 -29.72
CA SER A 101 -22.09 4.22 -28.52
C SER A 101 -22.65 2.79 -28.53
N GLY A 102 -23.06 2.29 -29.69
CA GLY A 102 -23.54 0.91 -29.84
C GLY A 102 -22.46 -0.11 -29.53
N ALA A 103 -21.27 0.03 -30.13
CA ALA A 103 -20.14 -0.87 -29.88
C ALA A 103 -19.61 -0.76 -28.44
N PHE A 104 -19.54 0.47 -27.89
CA PHE A 104 -19.13 0.72 -26.52
C PHE A 104 -20.07 0.05 -25.52
N MET A 105 -21.38 0.11 -25.75
CA MET A 105 -22.36 -0.55 -24.88
C MET A 105 -22.22 -2.08 -24.89
N VAL A 106 -21.86 -2.69 -26.02
CA VAL A 106 -21.57 -4.13 -26.09
C VAL A 106 -20.36 -4.48 -25.23
N MET A 107 -19.30 -3.65 -25.27
CA MET A 107 -18.14 -3.80 -24.40
C MET A 107 -18.51 -3.64 -22.91
N VAL A 108 -19.34 -2.64 -22.57
CA VAL A 108 -19.85 -2.45 -21.19
C VAL A 108 -20.65 -3.67 -20.71
N PHE A 109 -21.48 -4.27 -21.58
CA PHE A 109 -22.18 -5.51 -21.25
C PHE A 109 -21.25 -6.71 -21.09
N ALA A 110 -20.09 -6.72 -21.75
CA ALA A 110 -19.08 -7.75 -21.51
C ALA A 110 -18.42 -7.60 -20.13
N LEU A 111 -18.24 -6.36 -19.64
CA LEU A 111 -17.70 -6.07 -18.32
C LEU A 111 -18.69 -6.27 -17.18
N LEU A 112 -19.98 -5.99 -17.38
CA LEU A 112 -20.96 -6.00 -16.29
C LEU A 112 -20.96 -7.31 -15.45
N PRO A 113 -20.86 -8.52 -16.04
CA PRO A 113 -20.80 -9.76 -15.26
C PRO A 113 -19.55 -9.90 -14.38
N THR A 114 -18.44 -9.22 -14.69
CA THR A 114 -17.21 -9.30 -13.87
C THR A 114 -17.38 -8.63 -12.50
N LEU A 115 -18.40 -7.79 -12.33
CA LEU A 115 -18.75 -7.22 -11.03
C LEU A 115 -19.13 -8.29 -10.00
N LEU A 116 -19.56 -9.48 -10.45
CA LEU A 116 -19.82 -10.62 -9.56
C LEU A 116 -18.55 -11.14 -8.87
N TYR A 117 -17.36 -10.82 -9.38
CA TYR A 117 -16.11 -11.20 -8.71
C TYR A 117 -15.87 -10.42 -7.42
N ILE A 118 -16.44 -9.21 -7.25
CA ILE A 118 -16.29 -8.40 -6.05
C ILE A 118 -16.85 -9.09 -4.79
N PRO A 119 -18.12 -9.53 -4.75
CA PRO A 119 -18.65 -10.22 -3.56
C PRO A 119 -17.94 -11.56 -3.31
N ILE A 120 -17.51 -12.28 -4.36
CA ILE A 120 -16.73 -13.52 -4.21
C ILE A 120 -15.39 -13.23 -3.50
N LEU A 121 -14.72 -12.15 -3.90
CA LEU A 121 -13.48 -11.70 -3.29
C LEU A 121 -13.68 -11.31 -1.82
N GLY A 122 -14.79 -10.63 -1.51
CA GLY A 122 -15.15 -10.23 -0.14
C GLY A 122 -15.32 -11.40 0.81
N GLU A 123 -15.93 -12.49 0.33
CA GLU A 123 -16.10 -13.73 1.11
C GLU A 123 -14.78 -14.52 1.25
N LEU A 124 -13.88 -14.45 0.26
CA LEU A 124 -12.58 -15.13 0.28
C LEU A 124 -11.53 -14.39 1.12
N GLY A 125 -11.70 -13.09 1.36
CA GLY A 125 -10.77 -12.28 2.16
C GLY A 125 -10.72 -12.71 3.63
N GLN A 126 -9.54 -12.64 4.23
CA GLN A 126 -9.32 -12.80 5.67
C GLN A 126 -8.60 -11.56 6.22
N PRO A 127 -9.24 -10.71 7.05
CA PRO A 127 -10.65 -10.76 7.46
C PRO A 127 -11.64 -10.56 6.29
N GLN A 128 -12.88 -10.98 6.48
CA GLN A 128 -13.93 -10.86 5.44
C GLN A 128 -14.10 -9.40 5.02
N TRP A 129 -14.29 -9.17 3.72
CA TRP A 129 -14.42 -7.85 3.10
C TRP A 129 -13.19 -6.93 3.19
N ASN A 130 -12.00 -7.49 3.49
CA ASN A 130 -10.75 -6.73 3.53
C ASN A 130 -10.10 -6.58 2.14
N PHE A 131 -10.74 -5.85 1.24
CA PHE A 131 -10.19 -5.53 -0.09
C PHE A 131 -10.35 -4.05 -0.39
N ASP A 132 -9.42 -3.48 -1.16
CA ASP A 132 -9.44 -2.04 -1.48
C ASP A 132 -10.55 -1.73 -2.50
N ALA A 133 -11.74 -1.38 -2.00
CA ALA A 133 -12.88 -0.99 -2.82
C ALA A 133 -12.61 0.31 -3.61
N GLY A 134 -11.70 1.15 -3.10
CA GLY A 134 -11.20 2.34 -3.74
C GLY A 134 -10.44 2.06 -5.02
N ALA A 135 -9.41 1.21 -4.90
CA ALA A 135 -8.63 0.73 -6.04
C ALA A 135 -9.53 0.08 -7.09
N ILE A 136 -10.42 -0.83 -6.70
CA ILE A 136 -11.34 -1.51 -7.63
C ILE A 136 -12.18 -0.50 -8.44
N ARG A 137 -12.73 0.53 -7.80
CA ARG A 137 -13.52 1.57 -8.52
C ARG A 137 -12.66 2.35 -9.50
N GLY A 138 -11.44 2.73 -9.10
CA GLY A 138 -10.48 3.41 -9.97
C GLY A 138 -10.10 2.56 -11.18
N SER A 139 -9.80 1.27 -10.96
CA SER A 139 -9.42 0.34 -12.03
C SER A 139 -10.56 0.06 -13.01
N TYR A 140 -11.81 -0.08 -12.54
CA TYR A 140 -12.97 -0.17 -13.42
C TYR A 140 -13.19 1.11 -14.24
N CYS A 141 -12.97 2.28 -13.65
CA CYS A 141 -13.01 3.56 -14.37
C CYS A 141 -11.94 3.61 -15.48
N GLY A 142 -10.70 3.26 -15.15
CA GLY A 142 -9.60 3.15 -16.11
C GLY A 142 -9.90 2.18 -17.24
N LEU A 143 -10.47 1.01 -16.93
CA LEU A 143 -10.80 -0.01 -17.91
C LEU A 143 -11.93 0.42 -18.85
N LEU A 144 -12.93 1.15 -18.33
CA LEU A 144 -14.00 1.74 -19.16
C LEU A 144 -13.46 2.80 -20.12
N LEU A 145 -12.57 3.68 -19.67
CA LEU A 145 -11.95 4.70 -20.53
C LEU A 145 -11.03 4.08 -21.58
N LEU A 146 -10.22 3.10 -21.21
CA LEU A 146 -9.39 2.34 -22.14
C LEU A 146 -10.26 1.62 -23.19
N GLY A 147 -11.32 0.94 -22.75
CA GLY A 147 -12.28 0.29 -23.62
C GLY A 147 -12.98 1.27 -24.58
N ALA A 148 -13.31 2.48 -24.11
CA ALA A 148 -13.84 3.56 -24.95
C ALA A 148 -12.82 4.02 -25.99
N ALA A 149 -11.56 4.24 -25.60
CA ALA A 149 -10.49 4.63 -26.51
C ALA A 149 -10.27 3.57 -27.59
N PHE A 150 -10.14 2.30 -27.21
CA PHE A 150 -10.00 1.19 -28.15
C PHE A 150 -11.20 1.07 -29.09
N THR A 151 -12.42 1.24 -28.58
CA THR A 151 -13.65 1.21 -29.39
C THR A 151 -13.67 2.36 -30.40
N SER A 152 -13.25 3.56 -30.00
CA SER A 152 -13.19 4.73 -30.89
C SER A 152 -12.20 4.52 -32.05
N ILE A 153 -11.03 3.92 -31.77
CA ILE A 153 -10.03 3.56 -32.77
C ILE A 153 -10.58 2.46 -33.70
N GLY A 154 -11.24 1.45 -33.14
CA GLY A 154 -11.84 0.38 -33.95
C GLY A 154 -12.95 0.86 -34.88
N VAL A 155 -13.75 1.83 -34.45
CA VAL A 155 -14.77 2.47 -35.31
C VAL A 155 -14.10 3.31 -36.40
N LEU A 156 -13.04 4.07 -36.06
CA LEU A 156 -12.24 4.81 -37.03
C LEU A 156 -11.68 3.89 -38.12
N VAL A 157 -10.98 2.82 -37.76
CA VAL A 157 -10.35 1.90 -38.72
C VAL A 157 -11.40 1.24 -39.61
N SER A 158 -12.59 0.93 -39.09
CA SER A 158 -13.70 0.38 -39.86
C SER A 158 -14.18 1.33 -40.98
N THR A 159 -13.98 2.65 -40.85
CA THR A 159 -14.30 3.61 -41.92
C THR A 159 -13.33 3.58 -43.10
N TRP A 160 -12.07 3.17 -42.88
CA TRP A 160 -11.02 3.17 -43.90
C TRP A 160 -11.02 1.92 -44.80
N THR A 161 -11.79 0.90 -44.43
CA THR A 161 -11.78 -0.38 -45.12
C THR A 161 -13.17 -0.85 -45.50
N ARG A 162 -13.25 -1.61 -46.58
CA ARG A 162 -14.48 -2.25 -47.06
C ARG A 162 -14.57 -3.71 -46.63
N ASN A 163 -13.51 -4.26 -46.04
CA ASN A 163 -13.46 -5.67 -45.64
C ASN A 163 -13.38 -5.78 -44.10
N PRO A 164 -14.37 -6.41 -43.44
CA PRO A 164 -14.36 -6.60 -41.99
C PRO A 164 -13.10 -7.30 -41.45
N LEU A 165 -12.53 -8.26 -42.19
CA LEU A 165 -11.30 -8.95 -41.76
C LEU A 165 -10.10 -8.00 -41.72
N VAL A 166 -9.97 -7.12 -42.71
CA VAL A 166 -8.91 -6.11 -42.75
C VAL A 166 -9.13 -5.06 -41.65
N ALA A 167 -10.40 -4.71 -41.37
CA ALA A 167 -10.75 -3.82 -40.26
C ALA A 167 -10.28 -4.40 -38.91
N PHE A 168 -10.55 -5.69 -38.70
CA PHE A 168 -10.14 -6.42 -37.51
C PHE A 168 -8.62 -6.38 -37.32
N LEU A 169 -7.86 -6.82 -38.32
CA LEU A 169 -6.40 -6.94 -38.23
C LEU A 169 -5.70 -5.58 -38.05
N LEU A 170 -6.15 -4.55 -38.78
CA LEU A 170 -5.59 -3.20 -38.64
C LEU A 170 -5.91 -2.60 -37.28
N THR A 171 -7.13 -2.80 -36.77
CA THR A 171 -7.48 -2.32 -35.44
C THR A 171 -6.61 -3.01 -34.40
N LEU A 172 -6.51 -4.34 -34.44
CA LEU A 172 -5.67 -5.12 -33.52
C LEU A 172 -4.22 -4.59 -33.52
N LEU A 173 -3.63 -4.39 -34.68
CA LEU A 173 -2.26 -3.87 -34.82
C LEU A 173 -2.11 -2.46 -34.19
N LEU A 174 -3.06 -1.57 -34.43
CA LEU A 174 -3.05 -0.22 -33.87
C LEU A 174 -3.26 -0.21 -32.36
N LEU A 175 -4.09 -1.10 -31.81
CA LEU A 175 -4.28 -1.22 -30.37
C LEU A 175 -3.04 -1.76 -29.68
N VAL A 176 -2.40 -2.79 -30.24
CA VAL A 176 -1.13 -3.34 -29.71
C VAL A 176 -0.04 -2.26 -29.69
N PHE A 177 0.11 -1.54 -30.81
CA PHE A 177 1.09 -0.46 -30.92
C PHE A 177 0.78 0.72 -29.98
N GLY A 178 -0.49 1.14 -29.91
CA GLY A 178 -0.91 2.27 -29.07
C GLY A 178 -0.81 1.98 -27.57
N PHE A 179 -1.00 0.74 -27.15
CA PHE A 179 -0.91 0.34 -25.75
C PHE A 179 0.55 0.12 -25.31
N ILE A 180 1.29 -0.80 -25.95
CA ILE A 180 2.64 -1.20 -25.52
C ILE A 180 3.75 -0.64 -26.40
N GLY A 181 3.47 -0.34 -27.68
CA GLY A 181 4.49 0.03 -28.66
C GLY A 181 5.31 1.25 -28.23
N PHE A 182 4.69 2.26 -27.63
CA PHE A 182 5.39 3.44 -27.12
C PHE A 182 6.26 3.14 -25.89
N THR A 183 5.77 2.32 -24.96
CA THR A 183 6.54 1.84 -23.80
C THR A 183 7.76 1.03 -24.25
N ALA A 184 7.56 0.11 -25.21
CA ALA A 184 8.63 -0.71 -25.78
C ALA A 184 9.66 0.13 -26.53
N LEU A 185 9.24 1.22 -27.17
CA LEU A 185 10.15 2.18 -27.78
C LEU A 185 11.00 2.89 -26.73
N GLY A 186 10.43 3.36 -25.62
CA GLY A 186 11.16 4.04 -24.55
C GLY A 186 12.32 3.23 -23.95
N GLN A 187 12.21 1.90 -23.93
CA GLN A 187 13.24 0.99 -23.40
C GLN A 187 14.53 0.93 -24.23
N PHE A 188 14.53 1.44 -25.47
CA PHE A 188 15.75 1.42 -26.27
C PHE A 188 16.75 2.49 -25.81
N SER A 189 17.94 2.04 -25.43
CA SER A 189 19.03 2.88 -24.87
C SER A 189 19.49 4.05 -25.77
N TRP A 190 19.22 4.00 -27.09
CA TRP A 190 19.58 5.09 -28.01
C TRP A 190 18.70 6.35 -27.87
N LEU A 191 17.57 6.26 -27.16
CA LEU A 191 16.63 7.39 -26.98
C LEU A 191 17.02 8.35 -25.86
N GLY A 192 17.94 7.94 -24.96
CA GLY A 192 18.48 8.80 -23.91
C GLY A 192 17.39 9.47 -23.06
N SER A 193 17.40 10.81 -23.02
CA SER A 193 16.46 11.62 -22.22
C SER A 193 15.00 11.63 -22.72
N TRP A 194 14.72 11.04 -23.89
CA TRP A 194 13.37 11.03 -24.46
C TRP A 194 12.50 9.87 -23.95
N ASP A 195 13.05 8.93 -23.18
CA ASP A 195 12.31 7.78 -22.64
C ASP A 195 10.98 8.20 -21.96
N LEU A 196 11.04 9.20 -21.08
CA LEU A 196 9.85 9.72 -20.38
C LEU A 196 8.80 10.29 -21.33
N ALA A 197 9.23 10.96 -22.41
CA ALA A 197 8.32 11.52 -23.40
C ALA A 197 7.61 10.43 -24.21
N PHE A 198 8.30 9.35 -24.57
CA PHE A 198 7.68 8.21 -25.27
C PHE A 198 6.74 7.44 -24.34
N THR A 199 7.16 7.17 -23.11
CA THR A 199 6.34 6.45 -22.13
C THR A 199 5.05 7.22 -21.82
N GLN A 200 5.09 8.56 -21.75
CA GLN A 200 3.88 9.39 -21.55
C GLN A 200 2.96 9.50 -22.77
N ILE A 201 3.35 9.01 -23.95
CA ILE A 201 2.46 8.96 -25.11
C ILE A 201 1.67 7.64 -25.13
N GLY A 202 2.20 6.58 -24.52
CA GLY A 202 1.59 5.25 -24.49
C GLY A 202 0.37 5.14 -23.58
N MET A 203 -0.65 4.40 -24.01
CA MET A 203 -1.87 4.20 -23.20
C MET A 203 -1.62 3.35 -21.96
N GLU A 204 -0.60 2.48 -21.97
CA GLU A 204 -0.25 1.62 -20.85
C GLU A 204 0.12 2.42 -19.60
N ALA A 205 0.92 3.48 -19.71
CA ALA A 205 1.35 4.28 -18.56
C ALA A 205 0.17 4.95 -17.85
N HIS A 206 -0.72 5.58 -18.63
CA HIS A 206 -1.95 6.21 -18.13
C HIS A 206 -2.92 5.19 -17.54
N TYR A 207 -3.11 4.04 -18.22
CA TYR A 207 -3.96 2.97 -17.71
C TYR A 207 -3.42 2.37 -16.42
N ARG A 208 -2.11 2.16 -16.31
CA ARG A 208 -1.47 1.54 -15.15
C ARG A 208 -1.64 2.37 -13.89
N ALA A 209 -1.49 3.70 -13.98
CA ALA A 209 -1.77 4.61 -12.87
C ALA A 209 -3.22 4.48 -12.40
N MET A 210 -4.17 4.52 -13.33
CA MET A 210 -5.60 4.36 -13.03
C MET A 210 -5.94 2.96 -12.47
N SER A 211 -5.27 1.91 -12.94
CA SER A 211 -5.50 0.53 -12.47
C SER A 211 -5.04 0.30 -11.03
N MET A 212 -4.22 1.20 -10.48
CA MET A 212 -3.81 1.16 -9.07
C MET A 212 -4.75 1.95 -8.15
N GLY A 213 -5.82 2.57 -8.67
CA GLY A 213 -6.76 3.36 -7.86
C GLY A 213 -6.48 4.86 -7.81
N VAL A 214 -5.45 5.33 -8.51
CA VAL A 214 -5.08 6.75 -8.56
C VAL A 214 -5.58 7.36 -9.87
N LEU A 215 -6.47 8.35 -9.77
CA LEU A 215 -6.98 9.09 -10.93
C LEU A 215 -6.30 10.45 -11.03
N HIS A 216 -5.34 10.58 -11.95
CA HIS A 216 -4.81 11.89 -12.29
C HIS A 216 -5.66 12.55 -13.39
N ALA A 217 -5.84 13.87 -13.30
CA ALA A 217 -6.56 14.63 -14.33
C ALA A 217 -5.91 14.49 -15.73
N ARG A 218 -4.58 14.37 -15.78
CA ARG A 218 -3.82 14.14 -17.03
C ARG A 218 -4.24 12.85 -17.74
N ASP A 219 -4.51 11.77 -17.00
CA ASP A 219 -4.82 10.46 -17.57
C ASP A 219 -6.25 10.46 -18.13
N LEU A 220 -7.19 11.07 -17.41
CA LEU A 220 -8.56 11.26 -17.89
C LEU A 220 -8.58 12.06 -19.20
N VAL A 221 -7.88 13.19 -19.22
CA VAL A 221 -7.80 14.05 -20.41
C VAL A 221 -7.16 13.33 -21.57
N TYR A 222 -6.07 12.59 -21.34
CA TYR A 222 -5.45 11.77 -22.36
C TYR A 222 -6.46 10.84 -23.05
N PHE A 223 -7.23 10.06 -22.28
CA PHE A 223 -8.23 9.15 -22.87
C PHE A 223 -9.36 9.91 -23.59
N PHE A 224 -9.85 11.02 -23.04
CA PHE A 224 -10.86 11.85 -23.72
C PHE A 224 -10.34 12.45 -25.03
N VAL A 225 -9.08 12.85 -25.08
CA VAL A 225 -8.42 13.35 -26.30
C VAL A 225 -8.31 12.23 -27.33
N VAL A 226 -7.86 11.03 -26.95
CA VAL A 226 -7.77 9.88 -27.87
C VAL A 226 -9.15 9.54 -28.45
N ILE A 227 -10.19 9.50 -27.60
CA ILE A 227 -11.57 9.23 -28.02
C ILE A 227 -12.06 10.32 -28.98
N GLY A 228 -11.91 11.59 -28.59
CA GLY A 228 -12.37 12.73 -29.37
C GLY A 228 -11.69 12.81 -30.73
N VAL A 229 -10.36 12.69 -30.77
CA VAL A 229 -9.57 12.71 -32.01
C VAL A 229 -9.97 11.54 -32.91
N SER A 230 -10.13 10.31 -32.37
CA SER A 230 -10.49 9.13 -33.16
C SER A 230 -11.91 9.20 -33.75
N LEU A 231 -12.88 9.73 -33.00
CA LEU A 231 -14.24 9.91 -33.53
C LEU A 231 -14.30 11.05 -34.55
N TRP A 232 -13.51 12.10 -34.35
CA TRP A 232 -13.49 13.23 -35.25
C TRP A 232 -12.77 12.92 -36.57
N THR A 233 -11.68 12.14 -36.54
CA THR A 233 -11.07 11.56 -37.74
C THR A 233 -12.03 10.61 -38.46
N ALA A 234 -12.82 9.81 -37.74
CA ALA A 234 -13.82 8.93 -38.34
C ALA A 234 -14.92 9.71 -39.07
N ARG A 235 -15.36 10.83 -38.49
CA ARG A 235 -16.31 11.76 -39.14
C ARG A 235 -15.73 12.31 -40.45
N LEU A 236 -14.46 12.69 -40.46
CA LEU A 236 -13.80 13.24 -41.65
C LEU A 236 -13.59 12.21 -42.75
N ALA A 237 -13.27 10.96 -42.37
CA ALA A 237 -13.22 9.86 -43.32
C ALA A 237 -14.55 9.70 -44.09
N LEU A 238 -15.69 9.93 -43.41
CA LEU A 238 -17.02 9.95 -44.03
C LEU A 238 -17.31 11.22 -44.84
N LEU A 239 -16.74 12.37 -44.48
CA LEU A 239 -16.88 13.60 -45.29
C LEU A 239 -16.08 13.50 -46.60
N TRP A 240 -14.93 12.82 -46.57
CA TRP A 240 -14.13 12.58 -47.77
C TRP A 240 -14.85 11.75 -48.83
N THR A 241 -15.77 10.85 -48.44
CA THR A 241 -16.61 10.13 -49.41
C THR A 241 -17.67 11.03 -50.06
N ARG A 242 -17.99 12.21 -49.49
CA ARG A 242 -18.91 13.22 -50.04
C ARG A 242 -18.25 14.31 -50.91
N GLY A 243 -16.92 14.30 -51.07
CA GLY A 243 -16.21 15.13 -52.06
C GLY A 243 -15.79 16.55 -51.62
N GLN A 244 -15.95 16.95 -50.36
CA GLN A 244 -15.39 18.19 -49.83
C GLN A 244 -13.96 17.96 -49.34
N ARG A 245 -12.95 18.61 -49.95
CA ARG A 245 -11.53 18.24 -49.80
C ARG A 245 -10.63 19.22 -49.08
N ARG A 246 -10.86 20.54 -49.15
CA ARG A 246 -9.85 21.54 -48.71
C ARG A 246 -10.17 22.20 -47.37
N GLN A 247 -11.42 22.58 -47.13
CA GLN A 247 -11.81 23.22 -45.86
C GLN A 247 -11.83 22.22 -44.70
N ASP A 248 -12.20 20.97 -44.95
CA ASP A 248 -12.29 19.93 -43.91
C ASP A 248 -10.92 19.45 -43.42
N VAL A 249 -9.92 19.41 -44.31
CA VAL A 249 -8.54 19.08 -43.92
C VAL A 249 -7.93 20.19 -43.07
N ILE A 250 -8.21 21.46 -43.39
CA ILE A 250 -7.77 22.59 -42.56
C ILE A 250 -8.44 22.56 -41.20
N GLN A 251 -9.75 22.31 -41.15
CA GLN A 251 -10.47 22.12 -39.89
C GLN A 251 -9.85 20.96 -39.09
N TRP A 252 -9.48 19.86 -39.76
CA TRP A 252 -8.84 18.71 -39.15
C TRP A 252 -7.51 19.03 -38.47
N VAL A 253 -6.60 19.69 -39.19
CA VAL A 253 -5.29 20.06 -38.65
C VAL A 253 -5.44 21.04 -37.49
N LEU A 254 -6.35 22.02 -37.61
CA LEU A 254 -6.59 23.00 -36.56
C LEU A 254 -7.16 22.38 -35.28
N GLY A 255 -8.14 21.48 -35.39
CA GLY A 255 -8.70 20.81 -34.22
C GLY A 255 -7.75 19.80 -33.57
N LEU A 256 -6.88 19.14 -34.35
CA LEU A 256 -5.83 18.27 -33.79
C LEU A 256 -4.76 19.09 -33.07
N ALA A 257 -4.36 20.24 -33.63
CA ALA A 257 -3.48 21.19 -32.95
C ALA A 257 -4.12 21.74 -31.66
N LEU A 258 -5.40 22.12 -31.69
CA LEU A 258 -6.13 22.61 -30.52
C LEU A 258 -6.25 21.53 -29.42
N ALA A 259 -6.57 20.30 -29.80
CA ALA A 259 -6.64 19.18 -28.87
C ALA A 259 -5.27 18.89 -28.24
N GLY A 260 -4.19 18.97 -29.03
CA GLY A 260 -2.82 18.84 -28.54
C GLY A 260 -2.46 19.95 -27.54
N VAL A 261 -2.76 21.20 -27.85
CA VAL A 261 -2.52 22.35 -26.95
C VAL A 261 -3.35 22.24 -25.68
N ALA A 262 -4.62 21.85 -25.77
CA ALA A 262 -5.49 21.65 -24.61
C ALA A 262 -4.98 20.51 -23.72
N SER A 263 -4.56 19.38 -24.32
CA SER A 263 -3.96 18.27 -23.59
C SER A 263 -2.69 18.71 -22.85
N PHE A 264 -1.82 19.46 -23.53
CA PHE A 264 -0.59 19.99 -22.93
C PHE A 264 -0.86 21.00 -21.82
N ALA A 265 -1.85 21.88 -21.99
CA ALA A 265 -2.24 22.84 -20.96
C ALA A 265 -2.80 22.13 -19.71
N ILE A 266 -3.59 21.07 -19.89
CA ILE A 266 -4.17 20.33 -18.75
C ILE A 266 -3.13 19.39 -18.12
N SER A 267 -2.14 18.91 -18.86
CA SER A 267 -1.04 18.13 -18.27
C SER A 267 -0.18 18.95 -17.29
N LEU A 268 -0.27 20.28 -17.31
CA LEU A 268 0.38 21.17 -16.34
C LEU A 268 -0.40 21.30 -15.02
N PHE A 269 -1.65 20.83 -14.95
CA PHE A 269 -2.45 20.89 -13.72
C PHE A 269 -2.22 19.63 -12.87
N PRO A 270 -1.63 19.74 -11.66
CA PRO A 270 -1.33 18.61 -10.78
C PRO A 270 -2.56 18.21 -9.95
N ALA A 271 -3.68 17.90 -10.61
CA ALA A 271 -4.88 17.39 -9.92
C ALA A 271 -4.84 15.86 -9.87
N GLN A 272 -4.81 15.32 -8.64
CA GLN A 272 -4.81 13.89 -8.35
C GLN A 272 -5.95 13.56 -7.38
N TRP A 273 -6.69 12.51 -7.69
CA TRP A 273 -7.68 11.91 -6.80
C TRP A 273 -7.24 10.49 -6.48
N ASP A 274 -6.82 10.27 -5.23
CA ASP A 274 -6.59 8.94 -4.70
C ASP A 274 -7.92 8.36 -4.20
N LEU A 275 -8.39 7.30 -4.86
CA LEU A 275 -9.65 6.64 -4.49
C LEU A 275 -9.42 5.52 -3.48
N THR A 276 -8.17 5.12 -3.20
CA THR A 276 -7.85 3.99 -2.31
C THR A 276 -8.39 4.22 -0.91
N GLU A 277 -8.84 3.13 -0.26
CA GLU A 277 -9.55 3.20 1.02
C GLU A 277 -8.72 3.83 2.16
N GLU A 278 -7.40 3.62 2.13
CA GLU A 278 -6.45 4.18 3.09
C GLU A 278 -5.72 5.44 2.60
N LYS A 279 -6.09 6.01 1.44
CA LYS A 279 -5.34 7.09 0.77
C LYS A 279 -3.84 6.77 0.66
N ARG A 280 -3.50 5.57 0.20
CA ARG A 280 -2.11 5.03 0.19
C ARG A 280 -1.14 5.83 -0.68
N HIS A 281 -1.65 6.75 -1.49
CA HIS A 281 -0.89 7.60 -2.41
C HIS A 281 -1.10 9.09 -2.11
N THR A 282 -1.47 9.45 -0.87
CA THR A 282 -1.55 10.85 -0.42
C THR A 282 -1.01 10.97 1.00
N LEU A 283 -0.06 11.90 1.23
CA LEU A 283 0.45 12.19 2.58
C LEU A 283 -0.67 12.67 3.50
N THR A 284 -0.64 12.25 4.76
CA THR A 284 -1.57 12.72 5.78
C THR A 284 -1.42 14.22 6.04
N ASP A 285 -2.52 14.88 6.44
CA ASP A 285 -2.50 16.33 6.72
C ASP A 285 -1.46 16.69 7.79
N SER A 286 -1.28 15.82 8.79
CA SER A 286 -0.25 15.99 9.83
C SER A 286 1.18 15.90 9.29
N THR A 287 1.44 15.07 8.28
CA THR A 287 2.74 14.99 7.62
C THR A 287 2.98 16.24 6.77
N GLN A 288 1.96 16.75 6.08
CA GLN A 288 2.08 18.00 5.31
C GLN A 288 2.40 19.20 6.21
N ASP A 289 1.71 19.33 7.35
CA ASP A 289 1.98 20.38 8.35
C ASP A 289 3.41 20.26 8.92
N LEU A 290 3.87 19.04 9.19
CA LEU A 290 5.24 18.77 9.64
C LEU A 290 6.27 19.23 8.60
N LEU A 291 6.07 18.89 7.32
CA LEU A 291 6.98 19.27 6.24
C LEU A 291 6.96 20.79 5.98
N ALA A 292 5.81 21.44 6.14
CA ALA A 292 5.70 22.89 6.05
C ALA A 292 6.48 23.61 7.16
N SER A 293 6.59 22.99 8.35
CA SER A 293 7.34 23.52 9.50
C SER A 293 8.87 23.39 9.40
N LEU A 294 9.40 22.76 8.35
CA LEU A 294 10.84 22.60 8.18
C LEU A 294 11.53 23.94 7.88
N ASP A 295 12.43 24.37 8.75
CA ASP A 295 13.20 25.62 8.56
C ASP A 295 14.44 25.46 7.66
N ASP A 296 14.95 24.24 7.49
CA ASP A 296 16.25 23.97 6.85
C ASP A 296 16.18 22.73 5.96
N GLU A 297 17.24 22.45 5.20
CA GLU A 297 17.30 21.28 4.31
C GLU A 297 17.43 19.96 5.08
N VAL A 298 16.58 18.98 4.73
CA VAL A 298 16.61 17.60 5.23
C VAL A 298 17.24 16.71 4.18
N PHE A 299 18.27 15.94 4.55
CA PHE A 299 18.93 15.02 3.64
C PHE A 299 18.73 13.56 4.07
N VAL A 300 18.12 12.74 3.20
CA VAL A 300 17.86 11.31 3.46
C VAL A 300 18.78 10.44 2.60
N THR A 301 19.61 9.62 3.24
CA THR A 301 20.42 8.60 2.56
C THR A 301 19.82 7.22 2.80
N CYS A 302 19.27 6.60 1.75
CA CYS A 302 18.70 5.25 1.80
C CYS A 302 19.72 4.21 1.32
N TYR A 303 19.85 3.11 2.08
CA TYR A 303 20.83 2.04 1.82
C TYR A 303 20.22 0.81 1.13
N LEU A 304 18.91 0.85 0.84
CA LEU A 304 18.23 -0.20 0.08
C LEU A 304 18.37 0.05 -1.42
N ALA A 305 19.57 -0.18 -1.96
CA ALA A 305 19.87 -0.05 -3.38
C ALA A 305 20.78 -1.18 -3.85
N GLY A 306 20.38 -1.92 -4.88
CA GLY A 306 21.12 -3.07 -5.39
C GLY A 306 20.27 -3.95 -6.30
N GLU A 307 20.78 -5.08 -6.77
CA GLU A 307 19.96 -6.10 -7.44
C GLU A 307 19.41 -7.05 -6.38
N TYR A 308 18.10 -7.00 -6.16
CA TYR A 308 17.41 -7.79 -5.14
C TYR A 308 16.21 -8.53 -5.76
N PRO A 309 15.70 -9.58 -5.09
CA PRO A 309 14.47 -10.25 -5.50
C PRO A 309 13.28 -9.28 -5.65
N ALA A 310 12.27 -9.69 -6.42
CA ALA A 310 11.15 -8.83 -6.83
C ALA A 310 10.44 -8.13 -5.66
N GLN A 311 10.31 -8.80 -4.51
CA GLN A 311 9.69 -8.30 -3.29
C GLN A 311 10.45 -7.09 -2.71
N TRP A 312 11.77 -7.20 -2.58
CA TRP A 312 12.64 -6.10 -2.10
C TRP A 312 12.74 -4.96 -3.11
N LYS A 313 12.74 -5.28 -4.40
CA LYS A 313 12.67 -4.28 -5.48
C LYS A 313 11.38 -3.48 -5.49
N ARG A 314 10.29 -4.05 -4.98
CA ARG A 314 9.02 -3.35 -4.79
C ARG A 314 9.10 -2.43 -3.57
N LEU A 315 9.69 -2.88 -2.46
CA LEU A 315 9.92 -2.03 -1.29
C LEU A 315 10.81 -0.82 -1.65
N GLU A 316 11.94 -1.04 -2.34
CA GLU A 316 12.82 0.02 -2.84
C GLU A 316 12.04 1.05 -3.68
N ARG A 317 11.25 0.60 -4.66
CA ARG A 317 10.45 1.48 -5.53
C ARG A 317 9.42 2.26 -4.74
N SER A 318 8.80 1.65 -3.73
CA SER A 318 7.79 2.30 -2.89
C SER A 318 8.41 3.36 -1.97
N ILE A 319 9.57 3.07 -1.36
CA ILE A 319 10.34 4.05 -0.58
C ILE A 319 10.75 5.22 -1.46
N ARG A 320 11.26 4.95 -2.67
CA ARG A 320 11.64 6.00 -3.62
C ARG A 320 10.45 6.88 -4.02
N PHE A 321 9.30 6.27 -4.28
CA PHE A 321 8.07 6.98 -4.60
C PHE A 321 7.65 7.89 -3.45
N GLN A 322 7.56 7.37 -2.22
CA GLN A 322 7.15 8.17 -1.07
C GLN A 322 8.16 9.28 -0.73
N LEU A 323 9.47 9.00 -0.74
CA LEU A 323 10.48 10.04 -0.53
C LEU A 323 10.39 11.15 -1.58
N ASN A 324 9.98 10.83 -2.82
CA ASN A 324 9.70 11.83 -3.84
C ASN A 324 8.46 12.67 -3.50
N GLU A 325 7.38 12.06 -3.02
CA GLU A 325 6.19 12.81 -2.54
C GLU A 325 6.53 13.72 -1.35
N PHE A 326 7.32 13.24 -0.39
CA PHE A 326 7.82 14.06 0.71
C PHE A 326 8.68 15.24 0.22
N SER A 327 9.55 15.00 -0.77
CA SER A 327 10.37 16.05 -1.41
C SER A 327 9.52 17.10 -2.12
N GLU A 328 8.47 16.69 -2.82
CA GLU A 328 7.52 17.58 -3.49
C GLU A 328 6.71 18.40 -2.48
N ALA A 329 6.18 17.75 -1.44
CA ALA A 329 5.43 18.40 -0.37
C ALA A 329 6.28 19.40 0.44
N ALA A 330 7.55 19.07 0.70
CA ALA A 330 8.50 19.96 1.37
C ALA A 330 9.00 21.12 0.48
N SER A 331 8.45 21.30 -0.73
CA SER A 331 8.85 22.35 -1.68
C SER A 331 10.35 22.38 -1.96
N GLY A 332 10.99 21.20 -2.03
CA GLY A 332 12.42 21.07 -2.31
C GLY A 332 13.37 21.23 -1.11
N LYS A 333 12.85 21.45 0.11
CA LYS A 333 13.66 21.44 1.35
C LYS A 333 14.12 20.04 1.74
N MET A 334 13.55 18.99 1.16
CA MET A 334 13.97 17.62 1.41
C MET A 334 14.63 17.04 0.16
N ARG A 335 15.80 16.42 0.34
CA ARG A 335 16.55 15.76 -0.72
C ARG A 335 16.89 14.34 -0.28
N PHE A 336 16.94 13.41 -1.23
CA PHE A 336 17.27 12.03 -0.93
C PHE A 336 18.23 11.42 -1.95
N GLN A 337 18.99 10.43 -1.51
CA GLN A 337 19.86 9.63 -2.36
C GLN A 337 19.78 8.15 -1.98
N PHE A 338 20.00 7.27 -2.96
CA PHE A 338 20.09 5.83 -2.77
C PHE A 338 21.53 5.39 -2.96
N VAL A 339 22.08 4.71 -1.96
CA VAL A 339 23.49 4.29 -1.94
C VAL A 339 23.54 2.76 -1.89
N ASN A 340 24.23 2.16 -2.86
CA ASN A 340 24.52 0.73 -2.84
C ASN A 340 25.89 0.51 -2.19
N ILE A 341 25.91 -0.09 -1.00
CA ILE A 341 27.14 -0.38 -0.25
C ILE A 341 27.96 -1.54 -0.86
N TYR A 342 27.35 -2.35 -1.73
CA TYR A 342 27.97 -3.49 -2.40
C TYR A 342 28.48 -3.16 -3.81
N ALA A 343 28.44 -1.88 -4.22
CA ALA A 343 28.91 -1.45 -5.54
C ALA A 343 30.45 -1.47 -5.70
N SER A 344 31.21 -1.54 -4.60
CA SER A 344 32.67 -1.62 -4.60
C SER A 344 33.15 -3.08 -4.51
N ASP A 345 34.09 -3.48 -5.38
CA ASP A 345 34.64 -4.85 -5.40
C ASP A 345 35.59 -5.18 -4.22
N ASP A 346 35.91 -4.23 -3.33
CA ASP A 346 36.83 -4.42 -2.21
C ASP A 346 36.11 -4.85 -0.91
N ARG A 347 36.33 -6.12 -0.51
CA ARG A 347 35.74 -6.73 0.69
C ARG A 347 36.08 -6.01 2.00
N GLN A 348 37.24 -5.34 2.10
CA GLN A 348 37.59 -4.61 3.32
C GLN A 348 36.74 -3.34 3.48
N THR A 349 36.48 -2.64 2.37
CA THR A 349 35.63 -1.44 2.39
C THR A 349 34.16 -1.76 2.67
N ILE A 350 33.67 -2.90 2.19
CA ILE A 350 32.30 -3.37 2.49
C ILE A 350 32.15 -3.62 3.99
N GLY A 351 33.07 -4.39 4.60
CA GLY A 351 33.00 -4.69 6.04
C GLY A 351 33.05 -3.44 6.93
N GLN A 352 33.89 -2.46 6.58
CA GLN A 352 33.95 -1.17 7.31
C GLN A 352 32.67 -0.34 7.14
N ASN A 353 32.01 -0.41 5.99
CA ASN A 353 30.76 0.29 5.77
C ASN A 353 29.61 -0.38 6.53
N GLU A 354 29.56 -1.72 6.55
CA GLU A 354 28.60 -2.49 7.34
C GLU A 354 28.74 -2.20 8.85
N GLU A 355 29.97 -2.17 9.37
CA GLU A 355 30.25 -1.84 10.77
C GLU A 355 29.78 -0.42 11.11
N LYS A 356 30.07 0.57 10.26
CA LYS A 356 29.60 1.95 10.46
C LYS A 356 28.08 2.09 10.46
N LEU A 357 27.36 1.31 9.65
CA LEU A 357 25.90 1.35 9.62
C LEU A 357 25.32 0.72 10.88
N PHE A 358 25.93 -0.38 11.34
CA PHE A 358 25.56 -1.02 12.59
C PHE A 358 25.81 -0.12 13.80
N GLU A 359 26.98 0.55 13.86
CA GLU A 359 27.31 1.54 14.89
C GLU A 359 26.35 2.74 14.90
N GLN A 360 25.78 3.08 13.73
CA GLN A 360 24.79 4.14 13.61
C GLN A 360 23.38 3.68 14.01
N GLY A 361 23.18 2.39 14.34
CA GLY A 361 21.91 1.84 14.81
C GLY A 361 20.99 1.34 13.69
N LEU A 362 21.49 1.04 12.49
CA LEU A 362 20.71 0.39 11.44
C LEU A 362 20.70 -1.13 11.62
N GLY A 363 19.53 -1.74 11.48
CA GLY A 363 19.36 -3.19 11.44
C GLY A 363 19.61 -3.76 10.04
N PHE A 364 20.14 -4.98 9.98
CA PHE A 364 20.31 -5.72 8.73
C PHE A 364 19.43 -6.98 8.73
N THR A 365 18.94 -7.35 7.55
CA THR A 365 18.19 -8.59 7.34
C THR A 365 18.93 -9.45 6.32
N ARG A 366 18.99 -10.77 6.54
CA ARG A 366 19.63 -11.70 5.60
C ARG A 366 18.59 -12.31 4.69
N ILE A 367 18.68 -12.06 3.39
CA ILE A 367 17.74 -12.61 2.40
C ILE A 367 18.31 -13.87 1.78
N ALA A 368 17.48 -14.88 1.59
CA ALA A 368 17.80 -16.04 0.75
C ALA A 368 17.36 -15.76 -0.70
N PHE A 369 18.23 -16.03 -1.68
CA PHE A 369 17.87 -16.02 -3.10
C PHE A 369 18.48 -17.23 -3.80
N GLU A 370 17.75 -17.75 -4.78
CA GLU A 370 18.15 -18.94 -5.53
C GLU A 370 18.79 -18.51 -6.85
N GLU A 371 20.10 -18.69 -6.96
CA GLU A 371 20.86 -18.40 -8.17
C GLU A 371 21.40 -19.73 -8.73
N ASN A 372 20.96 -20.10 -9.93
CA ASN A 372 21.33 -21.36 -10.60
C ASN A 372 21.08 -22.63 -9.78
N GLY A 373 20.02 -22.66 -8.95
CA GLY A 373 19.66 -23.81 -8.10
C GLY A 373 20.49 -23.94 -6.82
N ILE A 374 21.33 -22.95 -6.51
CA ILE A 374 22.08 -22.84 -5.25
C ILE A 374 21.44 -21.74 -4.41
N LYS A 375 21.09 -22.04 -3.16
CA LYS A 375 20.63 -21.03 -2.19
C LYS A 375 21.83 -20.18 -1.76
N ALA A 376 21.82 -18.91 -2.15
CA ALA A 376 22.76 -17.90 -1.69
C ALA A 376 22.07 -16.99 -0.66
N PHE A 377 22.84 -16.50 0.32
CA PHE A 377 22.36 -15.51 1.28
C PHE A 377 23.06 -14.19 1.04
N GLN A 378 22.31 -13.10 1.00
CA GLN A 378 22.84 -11.74 0.91
C GLN A 378 22.29 -10.92 2.08
N THR A 379 23.15 -10.08 2.66
CA THR A 379 22.75 -9.12 3.69
C THR A 379 22.13 -7.89 3.01
N VAL A 380 21.01 -7.43 3.54
CA VAL A 380 20.27 -6.25 3.07
C VAL A 380 20.11 -5.28 4.24
N TRP A 381 20.19 -4.00 3.93
CA TRP A 381 20.04 -2.90 4.89
C TRP A 381 18.78 -2.09 4.57
N PRO A 382 17.60 -2.55 5.01
CA PRO A 382 16.33 -1.91 4.67
C PRO A 382 16.06 -0.70 5.58
N GLY A 383 16.93 0.30 5.47
CA GLY A 383 16.85 1.52 6.25
C GLY A 383 17.44 2.74 5.58
N ALA A 384 17.26 3.88 6.22
CA ALA A 384 17.78 5.18 5.78
C ALA A 384 18.30 6.00 6.96
N ILE A 385 19.14 6.97 6.67
CA ILE A 385 19.62 7.95 7.64
C ILE A 385 19.13 9.31 7.21
N ILE A 386 18.44 10.00 8.10
CA ILE A 386 18.03 11.39 7.93
C ILE A 386 19.01 12.29 8.65
N THR A 387 19.52 13.29 7.95
CA THR A 387 20.33 14.35 8.51
C THR A 387 19.56 15.66 8.43
N TYR A 388 19.45 16.35 9.57
CA TYR A 388 18.90 17.69 9.66
C TYR A 388 19.85 18.55 10.49
N ARG A 389 20.40 19.62 9.89
CA ARG A 389 21.48 20.42 10.48
C ARG A 389 22.68 19.52 10.87
N ASN A 390 22.97 19.39 12.17
CA ASN A 390 24.02 18.53 12.72
C ASN A 390 23.49 17.28 13.43
N ARG A 391 22.18 17.04 13.40
CA ARG A 391 21.56 15.86 14.02
C ARG A 391 21.29 14.80 12.96
N LYS A 392 21.52 13.54 13.32
CA LYS A 392 21.26 12.38 12.49
C LYS A 392 20.31 11.45 13.22
N GLU A 393 19.37 10.88 12.48
CA GLU A 393 18.43 9.87 12.95
C GLU A 393 18.38 8.73 11.94
N THR A 394 18.22 7.51 12.43
CA THR A 394 18.06 6.31 11.60
C THR A 394 16.59 5.96 11.43
N ILE A 395 16.29 5.34 10.29
CA ILE A 395 14.97 4.81 9.95
C ILE A 395 15.15 3.37 9.53
N GLN A 396 14.41 2.48 10.18
CA GLN A 396 14.31 1.08 9.80
C GLN A 396 12.95 0.83 9.12
N PHE A 397 12.95 0.58 7.82
CA PHE A 397 11.71 0.34 7.06
C PHE A 397 11.20 -1.10 7.20
N PHE A 398 12.10 -2.06 7.45
CA PHE A 398 11.77 -3.46 7.65
C PHE A 398 12.35 -3.94 8.98
N LYS A 399 11.48 -4.39 9.89
CA LYS A 399 11.79 -4.64 11.31
C LYS A 399 11.82 -6.13 11.70
N SER A 400 11.90 -7.04 10.72
CA SER A 400 11.96 -8.48 11.00
C SER A 400 13.30 -9.08 10.55
N ASP A 401 13.71 -10.09 11.30
CA ASP A 401 14.93 -10.87 11.05
C ASP A 401 14.65 -12.14 10.22
N MET A 402 13.40 -12.36 9.81
CA MET A 402 13.03 -13.53 9.02
C MET A 402 13.77 -13.57 7.66
N PRO A 403 14.46 -14.67 7.32
CA PRO A 403 15.26 -14.73 6.09
C PRO A 403 14.45 -14.73 4.79
N GLU A 404 13.21 -15.22 4.85
CA GLU A 404 12.25 -15.23 3.75
C GLU A 404 11.02 -14.42 4.21
N PRO A 405 10.99 -13.11 3.93
CA PRO A 405 9.86 -12.28 4.34
C PRO A 405 8.59 -12.69 3.59
N THR A 406 7.47 -12.76 4.29
CA THR A 406 6.17 -12.94 3.63
C THR A 406 5.76 -11.67 2.90
N GLU A 407 4.91 -11.79 1.87
CA GLU A 407 4.45 -10.62 1.11
C GLU A 407 3.70 -9.60 1.99
N SER A 408 2.98 -10.08 3.01
CA SER A 408 2.27 -9.23 3.97
C SER A 408 3.22 -8.34 4.77
N MET A 409 4.43 -8.83 5.11
CA MET A 409 5.44 -8.04 5.83
C MET A 409 6.03 -6.95 4.94
N ILE A 410 6.24 -7.23 3.65
CA ILE A 410 6.68 -6.21 2.69
C ILE A 410 5.59 -5.15 2.51
N GLN A 411 4.33 -5.56 2.39
CA GLN A 411 3.22 -4.61 2.27
C GLN A 411 3.02 -3.80 3.55
N GLY A 412 3.10 -4.42 4.72
CA GLY A 412 3.07 -3.74 6.01
C GLY A 412 4.18 -2.69 6.11
N SER A 413 5.39 -3.04 5.67
CA SER A 413 6.51 -2.11 5.59
C SER A 413 6.18 -0.93 4.69
N ILE A 414 5.63 -1.18 3.50
CA ILE A 414 5.22 -0.12 2.55
C ILE A 414 4.20 0.85 3.16
N ASN A 415 3.20 0.31 3.87
CA ASN A 415 2.19 1.12 4.54
C ASN A 415 2.77 1.94 5.71
N ALA A 416 3.84 1.46 6.36
CA ALA A 416 4.47 2.13 7.50
C ALA A 416 5.51 3.20 7.10
N ILE A 417 5.98 3.25 5.85
CA ILE A 417 7.06 4.16 5.42
C ILE A 417 6.76 5.61 5.81
N GLU A 418 5.55 6.12 5.55
CA GLU A 418 5.18 7.52 5.89
C GLU A 418 5.36 7.78 7.39
N PHE A 419 4.84 6.87 8.23
CA PHE A 419 4.92 7.00 9.68
C PHE A 419 6.37 6.99 10.16
N GLU A 420 7.21 6.10 9.64
CA GLU A 420 8.62 6.00 10.04
C GLU A 420 9.41 7.27 9.65
N VAL A 421 9.21 7.78 8.42
CA VAL A 421 9.86 9.01 7.96
C VAL A 421 9.38 10.23 8.73
N ALA A 422 8.06 10.38 8.89
CA ALA A 422 7.49 11.51 9.61
C ALA A 422 7.90 11.51 11.09
N SER A 423 7.95 10.34 11.73
CA SER A 423 8.39 10.20 13.12
C SER A 423 9.87 10.57 13.28
N ALA A 424 10.73 10.13 12.38
CA ALA A 424 12.15 10.50 12.39
C ALA A 424 12.37 12.01 12.20
N ILE A 425 11.64 12.64 11.26
CA ILE A 425 11.69 14.11 11.08
C ILE A 425 11.20 14.82 12.35
N ARG A 426 10.11 14.34 12.95
CA ARG A 426 9.58 14.90 14.20
C ARG A 426 10.58 14.78 15.34
N ARG A 427 11.34 13.68 15.44
CA ARG A 427 12.44 13.53 16.41
C ARG A 427 13.55 14.55 16.18
N LEU A 428 13.95 14.78 14.93
CA LEU A 428 14.98 15.76 14.58
C LEU A 428 14.59 17.21 14.91
N LEU A 429 13.29 17.54 14.82
CA LEU A 429 12.76 18.88 15.09
C LEU A 429 12.54 19.16 16.59
N ARG A 430 12.53 18.15 17.46
CA ARG A 430 12.32 18.37 18.90
C ARG A 430 13.56 18.98 19.55
N GLU A 431 13.37 20.07 20.29
CA GLU A 431 14.44 20.72 21.04
C GLU A 431 14.71 20.05 22.40
N GLU A 432 13.66 19.62 23.10
CA GLU A 432 13.74 18.95 24.42
C GLU A 432 13.22 17.51 24.35
N ARG A 433 13.90 16.62 25.08
CA ARG A 433 13.50 15.21 25.21
C ARG A 433 12.43 15.09 26.30
N PRO A 434 11.31 14.38 26.05
CA PRO A 434 10.32 14.15 27.08
C PRO A 434 10.92 13.28 28.19
N SER A 435 10.45 13.50 29.41
CA SER A 435 10.97 12.87 30.61
C SER A 435 10.02 11.79 31.13
N ILE A 436 10.57 10.61 31.43
CA ILE A 436 9.82 9.44 31.88
C ILE A 436 10.28 9.08 33.29
N ALA A 437 9.33 8.87 34.21
CA ALA A 437 9.57 8.34 35.54
C ALA A 437 9.25 6.85 35.61
N MET A 438 10.25 6.01 35.82
CA MET A 438 10.09 4.62 36.24
C MET A 438 9.84 4.61 37.75
N ILE A 439 8.62 4.26 38.15
CA ILE A 439 8.20 4.27 39.55
C ILE A 439 8.79 3.06 40.28
N GLU A 440 9.33 3.32 41.47
CA GLU A 440 9.79 2.30 42.43
C GLU A 440 9.17 2.55 43.82
N GLY A 441 9.02 1.48 44.59
CA GLY A 441 8.60 1.54 46.00
C GLY A 441 7.51 0.53 46.39
N HIS A 442 6.92 -0.16 45.41
CA HIS A 442 5.83 -1.12 45.55
C HIS A 442 6.17 -2.47 44.88
N GLY A 443 7.46 -2.83 44.94
CA GLY A 443 8.04 -4.04 44.35
C GLY A 443 7.80 -4.18 42.85
N GLU A 444 7.93 -3.05 42.16
CA GLU A 444 8.09 -3.00 40.71
C GLU A 444 9.39 -3.71 40.27
N LEU A 445 9.46 -4.06 38.98
CA LEU A 445 10.60 -4.77 38.40
C LEU A 445 11.96 -4.09 38.64
N GLU A 446 12.96 -4.90 38.96
CA GLU A 446 14.31 -4.44 39.24
C GLU A 446 15.06 -3.99 37.97
N ALA A 447 16.20 -3.32 38.16
CA ALA A 447 17.00 -2.80 37.05
C ALA A 447 17.42 -3.84 36.00
N PRO A 448 17.87 -5.05 36.37
CA PRO A 448 18.23 -6.07 35.39
C PRO A 448 17.03 -6.55 34.56
N GLU A 449 15.82 -6.54 35.13
CA GLU A 449 14.61 -7.08 34.49
C GLU A 449 14.03 -6.12 33.44
N VAL A 450 14.22 -4.81 33.63
CA VAL A 450 13.78 -3.78 32.67
C VAL A 450 14.93 -3.18 31.86
N ALA A 451 16.13 -3.76 31.90
CA ALA A 451 17.33 -3.17 31.30
C ALA A 451 17.16 -2.91 29.80
N ASP A 452 16.73 -3.92 29.05
CA ASP A 452 16.54 -3.81 27.59
C ASP A 452 15.45 -2.78 27.25
N PHE A 453 14.35 -2.78 28.01
CA PHE A 453 13.25 -1.82 27.83
C PHE A 453 13.69 -0.37 28.12
N VAL A 454 14.43 -0.15 29.21
CA VAL A 454 14.94 1.17 29.59
C VAL A 454 15.99 1.65 28.59
N MET A 455 16.89 0.77 28.12
CA MET A 455 17.90 1.12 27.12
C MET A 455 17.27 1.59 25.81
N GLU A 456 16.20 0.93 25.36
CA GLU A 456 15.45 1.36 24.18
C GLU A 456 14.75 2.71 24.43
N LEU A 457 14.14 2.92 25.61
CA LEU A 457 13.51 4.20 25.95
C LEU A 457 14.52 5.35 26.07
N GLU A 458 15.71 5.11 26.64
CA GLU A 458 16.76 6.12 26.80
C GLU A 458 17.31 6.65 25.45
N SER A 459 17.08 5.89 24.37
CA SER A 459 17.41 6.36 23.02
C SER A 459 16.58 7.61 22.62
N GLU A 460 15.31 7.66 23.05
CA GLU A 460 14.35 8.71 22.68
C GLU A 460 13.94 9.65 23.83
N TYR A 461 14.05 9.20 25.09
CA TYR A 461 13.50 9.87 26.28
C TYR A 461 14.53 9.96 27.41
N ASP A 462 14.37 10.94 28.29
CA ASP A 462 15.15 11.00 29.52
C ASP A 462 14.43 10.17 30.60
N VAL A 463 14.95 8.98 30.87
CA VAL A 463 14.35 8.02 31.82
C VAL A 463 14.98 8.18 33.20
N PHE A 464 14.13 8.36 34.21
CA PHE A 464 14.53 8.50 35.60
C PHE A 464 13.87 7.43 36.46
N ARG A 465 14.65 6.79 37.33
CA ARG A 465 14.09 5.93 38.38
C ARG A 465 13.70 6.76 39.59
N VAL A 466 12.48 6.58 40.05
CA VAL A 466 11.84 7.48 40.99
C VAL A 466 11.16 6.68 42.08
N ARG A 467 11.71 6.75 43.30
CA ARG A 467 11.13 6.08 44.47
C ARG A 467 10.10 6.97 45.17
N MET A 468 8.85 6.54 45.27
CA MET A 468 7.76 7.39 45.79
C MET A 468 7.73 7.51 47.31
N ASN A 469 7.69 6.40 48.07
CA ASN A 469 7.76 6.36 49.55
C ASN A 469 6.99 7.50 50.28
N GLY A 470 5.83 7.92 49.79
CA GLY A 470 5.02 9.00 50.36
C GLY A 470 5.59 10.43 50.22
N GLN A 471 6.57 10.67 49.36
CA GLN A 471 7.20 11.97 49.16
C GLN A 471 6.43 12.84 48.16
N LEU A 472 5.81 13.92 48.67
CA LEU A 472 4.88 14.77 47.90
C LEU A 472 5.49 15.46 46.67
N ASN A 473 6.79 15.75 46.64
CA ASN A 473 7.43 16.54 45.57
C ASN A 473 8.12 15.67 44.49
N VAL A 474 7.79 14.38 44.45
CA VAL A 474 8.51 13.41 43.62
C VAL A 474 8.12 13.50 42.15
N LEU A 475 6.82 13.48 41.84
CA LEU A 475 6.31 13.55 40.47
C LEU A 475 5.87 14.96 40.05
N SER A 476 5.43 15.76 41.02
CA SER A 476 4.99 17.14 40.80
C SER A 476 5.58 18.06 41.85
N GLU A 477 6.22 19.14 41.40
CA GLU A 477 6.80 20.15 42.28
C GLU A 477 5.94 21.42 42.33
N ARG A 478 6.10 22.19 43.39
CA ARG A 478 5.48 23.51 43.51
C ARG A 478 6.57 24.55 43.33
N LEU A 479 6.59 25.19 42.16
CA LEU A 479 7.50 26.29 41.87
C LEU A 479 7.20 27.52 42.75
N GLU A 480 8.23 28.22 43.19
CA GLU A 480 8.10 29.41 44.02
C GLU A 480 7.22 30.47 43.31
N GLY A 481 6.16 30.91 44.00
CA GLY A 481 5.20 31.89 43.47
C GLY A 481 3.97 31.32 42.78
N MET A 482 3.89 30.00 42.52
CA MET A 482 2.69 29.37 41.97
C MET A 482 1.74 28.83 43.06
N SER A 483 0.43 28.92 42.79
CA SER A 483 -0.63 28.35 43.63
C SER A 483 -0.90 26.87 43.35
N TYR A 484 -0.41 26.34 42.23
CA TYR A 484 -0.60 24.97 41.77
C TYR A 484 0.74 24.23 41.60
N ARG A 485 0.69 22.90 41.52
CA ARG A 485 1.86 22.04 41.29
C ARG A 485 2.03 21.80 39.79
N THR A 486 3.27 21.74 39.33
CA THR A 486 3.63 21.41 37.95
C THR A 486 4.28 20.05 37.91
N ASN A 487 3.98 19.26 36.87
CA ASN A 487 4.59 17.95 36.70
C ASN A 487 6.05 18.09 36.29
N ARG A 488 6.90 17.28 36.91
CA ARG A 488 8.32 17.18 36.58
C ARG A 488 8.57 16.20 35.43
N PHE A 489 7.68 15.23 35.27
CA PHE A 489 7.75 14.18 34.26
C PHE A 489 6.52 14.21 33.34
N ASP A 490 6.69 13.81 32.09
CA ASP A 490 5.60 13.73 31.11
C ASP A 490 4.81 12.42 31.23
N LEU A 491 5.52 11.34 31.59
CA LEU A 491 4.99 9.99 31.75
C LEU A 491 5.54 9.34 33.02
N ALA A 492 4.69 8.65 33.78
CA ALA A 492 5.10 7.73 34.82
C ALA A 492 4.76 6.29 34.42
N ILE A 493 5.71 5.36 34.59
CA ILE A 493 5.54 3.94 34.28
C ILE A 493 5.56 3.17 35.60
N VAL A 494 4.51 2.41 35.84
CA VAL A 494 4.40 1.48 36.98
C VAL A 494 4.48 0.07 36.42
N ALA A 495 5.63 -0.59 36.61
CA ALA A 495 5.97 -1.86 35.97
C ALA A 495 5.83 -3.03 36.94
N LYS A 496 4.78 -3.83 36.78
CA LYS A 496 4.47 -5.05 37.54
C LYS A 496 4.66 -4.89 39.06
N PRO A 497 3.90 -4.02 39.73
CA PRO A 497 3.99 -3.90 41.17
C PRO A 497 3.49 -5.17 41.86
N ASP A 498 4.07 -5.50 43.02
CA ASP A 498 3.78 -6.71 43.78
C ASP A 498 3.19 -6.44 45.18
N SER A 499 3.17 -5.17 45.60
CA SER A 499 2.79 -4.78 46.96
C SER A 499 1.77 -3.65 47.00
N ILE A 500 1.12 -3.52 48.16
CA ILE A 500 0.00 -2.61 48.37
C ILE A 500 0.49 -1.16 48.31
N PHE A 501 -0.19 -0.34 47.51
CA PHE A 501 0.04 1.10 47.45
C PHE A 501 -0.54 1.79 48.68
N ASP A 502 0.29 2.55 49.37
CA ASP A 502 -0.15 3.39 50.49
C ASP A 502 -1.04 4.52 49.99
N SER A 503 -2.02 4.92 50.83
CA SER A 503 -2.96 6.02 50.50
C SER A 503 -2.28 7.33 50.10
N LYS A 504 -1.05 7.59 50.57
CA LYS A 504 -0.27 8.78 50.16
C LYS A 504 0.21 8.69 48.72
N ASP A 505 0.73 7.53 48.32
CA ASP A 505 1.28 7.32 46.97
C ASP A 505 0.15 7.27 45.94
N GLN A 506 -1.02 6.74 46.32
CA GLN A 506 -2.24 6.83 45.52
C GLN A 506 -2.64 8.28 45.21
N VAL A 507 -2.57 9.17 46.21
CA VAL A 507 -2.89 10.60 46.03
C VAL A 507 -1.81 11.32 45.21
N ILE A 508 -0.54 10.94 45.35
CA ILE A 508 0.55 11.53 44.53
C ILE A 508 0.33 11.20 43.06
N LEU A 509 0.00 9.94 42.73
CA LEU A 509 -0.31 9.52 41.36
C LEU A 509 -1.59 10.19 40.83
N ASP A 510 -2.65 10.29 41.64
CA ASP A 510 -3.87 11.01 41.28
C ASP A 510 -3.57 12.47 40.93
N GLN A 511 -2.79 13.15 41.78
CA GLN A 511 -2.46 14.55 41.57
C GLN A 511 -1.57 14.77 40.33
N PHE A 512 -0.66 13.83 40.05
CA PHE A 512 0.13 13.83 38.81
C PHE A 512 -0.75 13.71 37.56
N ILE A 513 -1.73 12.79 37.57
CA ILE A 513 -2.70 12.59 36.48
C ILE A 513 -3.57 13.86 36.32
N MET A 514 -4.09 14.40 37.41
CA MET A 514 -4.95 15.59 37.41
C MET A 514 -4.24 16.84 36.87
N ASN A 515 -2.91 16.92 37.01
CA ASN A 515 -2.08 17.99 36.42
C ASN A 515 -1.71 17.75 34.95
N GLY A 516 -2.29 16.73 34.29
CA GLY A 516 -2.07 16.41 32.87
C GLY A 516 -0.95 15.40 32.61
N GLY A 517 -0.40 14.79 33.66
CA GLY A 517 0.60 13.73 33.56
C GLY A 517 -0.01 12.44 33.03
N LYS A 518 0.77 11.66 32.29
CA LYS A 518 0.31 10.37 31.73
C LYS A 518 0.87 9.23 32.57
N VAL A 519 0.10 8.18 32.79
CA VAL A 519 0.57 6.99 33.52
C VAL A 519 0.39 5.75 32.67
N LEU A 520 1.45 4.97 32.50
CA LEU A 520 1.42 3.63 31.93
C LEU A 520 1.40 2.62 33.06
N TRP A 521 0.31 1.87 33.13
CA TRP A 521 0.10 0.82 34.12
C TRP A 521 0.37 -0.55 33.49
N LEU A 522 1.41 -1.24 33.96
CA LEU A 522 1.69 -2.64 33.61
C LEU A 522 1.37 -3.49 34.83
N ILE A 523 0.09 -3.73 35.09
CA ILE A 523 -0.39 -4.40 36.30
C ILE A 523 -0.84 -5.82 35.97
N ASP A 524 -0.35 -6.78 36.75
CA ASP A 524 -0.82 -8.15 36.74
C ASP A 524 -1.85 -8.36 37.87
N PRO A 525 -3.15 -8.60 37.55
CA PRO A 525 -4.18 -8.80 38.56
C PRO A 525 -4.09 -10.17 39.24
N ILE A 526 -3.37 -11.11 38.64
CA ILE A 526 -3.13 -12.46 39.15
C ILE A 526 -1.62 -12.67 39.22
N GLN A 527 -1.13 -13.04 40.40
CA GLN A 527 0.24 -13.46 40.60
C GLN A 527 0.36 -14.97 40.35
N ALA A 528 1.16 -15.34 39.35
CA ALA A 528 1.48 -16.71 39.00
C ALA A 528 2.95 -16.78 38.55
N ASP A 529 3.74 -17.64 39.20
CA ASP A 529 5.19 -17.75 38.95
C ASP A 529 5.56 -19.12 38.38
N MET A 530 6.48 -19.12 37.40
CA MET A 530 7.04 -20.34 36.80
C MET A 530 7.87 -21.17 37.79
N ASP A 531 8.45 -20.55 38.82
CA ASP A 531 9.24 -21.23 39.85
C ASP A 531 8.40 -22.22 40.67
N SER A 532 7.11 -21.96 40.80
CA SER A 532 6.16 -22.88 41.46
C SER A 532 5.98 -24.17 40.65
N LEU A 533 6.05 -24.12 39.32
CA LEU A 533 6.02 -25.30 38.45
C LEU A 533 7.32 -26.12 38.48
N ALA A 534 8.47 -25.46 38.70
CA ALA A 534 9.75 -26.15 38.79
C ALA A 534 9.86 -26.99 40.08
N SER A 535 9.21 -26.54 41.16
CA SER A 535 9.27 -27.15 42.49
C SER A 535 8.06 -28.03 42.84
N SER A 536 6.90 -27.81 42.20
CA SER A 536 5.66 -28.53 42.50
C SER A 536 4.86 -28.87 41.23
N GLN A 537 4.05 -29.92 41.29
CA GLN A 537 3.27 -30.40 40.13
C GLN A 537 2.02 -29.55 39.82
N TYR A 538 1.79 -28.47 40.56
CA TYR A 538 0.66 -27.56 40.36
C TYR A 538 1.10 -26.11 40.65
N THR A 539 0.58 -25.14 39.92
CA THR A 539 0.73 -23.72 40.22
C THR A 539 -0.63 -23.13 40.50
N MET A 540 -0.75 -22.33 41.57
CA MET A 540 -1.97 -21.61 41.89
C MET A 540 -1.77 -20.13 41.59
N GLY A 541 -2.60 -19.57 40.72
CA GLY A 541 -2.69 -18.13 40.56
C GLY A 541 -3.43 -17.53 41.76
N THR A 542 -2.82 -16.56 42.44
CA THR A 542 -3.47 -15.81 43.53
C THR A 542 -3.80 -14.41 43.07
N THR A 543 -4.80 -13.75 43.65
CA THR A 543 -5.04 -12.35 43.30
C THR A 543 -3.94 -11.48 43.90
N ASN A 544 -3.35 -10.63 43.05
CA ASN A 544 -2.50 -9.54 43.49
C ASN A 544 -3.35 -8.40 44.07
N GLU A 545 -3.33 -8.18 45.38
CA GLU A 545 -4.10 -7.12 46.04
C GLU A 545 -3.24 -5.85 46.20
N LEU A 546 -3.27 -4.97 45.20
CA LEU A 546 -2.42 -3.77 45.14
C LEU A 546 -3.01 -2.53 45.84
N GLY A 547 -4.28 -2.59 46.26
CA GLY A 547 -5.00 -1.43 46.80
C GLY A 547 -5.38 -0.37 45.75
N LEU A 548 -4.97 -0.51 44.48
CA LEU A 548 -5.23 0.44 43.40
C LEU A 548 -6.55 0.23 42.66
N TYR A 549 -7.20 -0.94 42.82
CA TYR A 549 -8.36 -1.30 42.02
C TYR A 549 -9.53 -0.32 42.18
N ASP A 550 -9.75 0.19 43.38
CA ASP A 550 -10.83 1.16 43.64
C ASP A 550 -10.55 2.51 42.95
N GLN A 551 -9.29 2.96 42.97
CA GLN A 551 -8.87 4.19 42.29
C GLN A 551 -8.96 4.05 40.77
N LEU A 552 -8.44 2.95 40.21
CA LEU A 552 -8.53 2.67 38.78
C LEU A 552 -9.98 2.51 38.31
N PHE A 553 -10.85 1.95 39.16
CA PHE A 553 -12.30 1.88 38.89
C PHE A 553 -12.94 3.27 38.82
N GLN A 554 -12.53 4.22 39.67
CA GLN A 554 -12.99 5.62 39.57
C GLN A 554 -12.52 6.29 38.28
N TYR A 555 -11.34 5.92 37.76
CA TYR A 555 -10.88 6.34 36.44
C TYR A 555 -11.59 5.62 35.28
N GLY A 556 -12.46 4.65 35.56
CA GLY A 556 -13.22 3.91 34.56
C GLY A 556 -12.57 2.61 34.09
N VAL A 557 -11.52 2.14 34.76
CA VAL A 557 -10.79 0.91 34.41
C VAL A 557 -11.13 -0.22 35.38
N ARG A 558 -11.46 -1.41 34.85
CA ARG A 558 -11.73 -2.60 35.66
C ARG A 558 -10.87 -3.77 35.20
N PHE A 559 -10.17 -4.39 36.15
CA PHE A 559 -9.37 -5.58 35.89
C PHE A 559 -10.18 -6.85 36.12
N ASN A 560 -10.09 -7.77 35.18
CA ASN A 560 -10.58 -9.12 35.35
C ASN A 560 -9.47 -9.98 35.97
N ARG A 561 -9.85 -10.85 36.91
CA ARG A 561 -8.93 -11.77 37.60
C ARG A 561 -8.99 -13.14 36.93
N ASN A 562 -8.81 -13.17 35.60
CA ASN A 562 -8.80 -14.40 34.80
C ASN A 562 -7.51 -14.47 33.97
N LEU A 563 -6.95 -15.68 33.81
CA LEU A 563 -5.86 -15.93 32.86
C LEU A 563 -6.42 -16.32 31.48
N VAL A 564 -5.74 -15.89 30.44
CA VAL A 564 -5.99 -16.30 29.06
C VAL A 564 -5.29 -17.63 28.79
N VAL A 565 -6.00 -18.52 28.10
CA VAL A 565 -5.50 -19.83 27.71
C VAL A 565 -5.73 -19.97 26.21
N ASP A 566 -4.70 -20.30 25.44
CA ASP A 566 -4.77 -20.45 23.99
C ASP A 566 -4.13 -21.76 23.53
N ALA A 567 -4.71 -22.40 22.52
CA ALA A 567 -4.14 -23.55 21.85
C ALA A 567 -2.89 -23.18 21.02
N GLN A 568 -2.83 -21.96 20.49
CA GLN A 568 -1.64 -21.37 19.87
C GLN A 568 -0.74 -20.79 20.96
N CYS A 569 0.13 -21.63 21.51
CA CYS A 569 0.96 -21.30 22.66
C CYS A 569 2.40 -21.79 22.48
N ALA A 570 3.32 -21.16 23.22
CA ALA A 570 4.71 -21.59 23.24
C ALA A 570 4.85 -22.91 24.03
N PRO A 571 5.72 -23.84 23.60
CA PRO A 571 5.99 -25.04 24.35
C PRO A 571 6.95 -24.77 25.51
N ILE A 572 6.76 -25.49 26.62
CA ILE A 572 7.69 -25.54 27.74
C ILE A 572 8.37 -26.90 27.82
N ALA A 573 9.67 -26.91 28.13
CA ALA A 573 10.43 -28.12 28.36
C ALA A 573 10.23 -28.61 29.82
N LEU A 574 9.60 -29.77 30.00
CA LEU A 574 9.43 -30.40 31.31
C LEU A 574 10.14 -31.76 31.37
N GLY A 575 10.56 -32.14 32.58
CA GLY A 575 11.19 -33.44 32.82
C GLY A 575 10.17 -34.59 32.73
N ALA A 576 10.27 -35.42 31.69
CA ALA A 576 9.42 -36.60 31.46
C ALA A 576 9.97 -37.86 32.16
N GLY A 577 10.43 -37.71 33.41
CA GLY A 577 11.00 -38.79 34.23
C GLY A 577 12.46 -39.16 33.90
N PRO A 578 13.05 -40.12 34.64
CA PRO A 578 14.46 -40.51 34.46
C PRO A 578 14.67 -41.37 33.20
N MET A 579 15.57 -40.96 32.30
CA MET A 579 16.15 -41.84 31.28
C MET A 579 17.54 -42.29 31.75
N GLY A 580 17.58 -43.26 32.66
CA GLY A 580 18.83 -43.68 33.30
C GLY A 580 19.48 -42.52 34.07
N ASN A 581 20.70 -42.11 33.67
CA ASN A 581 21.46 -41.02 34.30
C ASN A 581 21.22 -39.63 33.68
N GLN A 582 20.37 -39.52 32.65
CA GLN A 582 20.09 -38.26 31.97
C GLN A 582 18.64 -37.80 32.24
N ARG A 583 18.47 -36.48 32.37
CA ARG A 583 17.16 -35.85 32.46
C ARG A 583 16.51 -35.93 31.07
N ASN A 584 15.38 -36.63 30.98
CA ASN A 584 14.59 -36.65 29.76
C ASN A 584 13.72 -35.38 29.71
N LEU A 585 14.04 -34.43 28.84
CA LEU A 585 13.25 -33.22 28.64
C LEU A 585 12.32 -33.43 27.46
N GLN A 586 11.02 -33.26 27.67
CA GLN A 586 10.01 -33.26 26.62
C GLN A 586 9.32 -31.90 26.55
N MET A 587 9.00 -31.48 25.34
CA MET A 587 8.25 -30.25 25.08
C MET A 587 6.75 -30.51 25.24
N PHE A 588 6.10 -29.72 26.09
CA PHE A 588 4.65 -29.72 26.26
C PHE A 588 4.10 -28.35 25.88
N ASN A 589 2.93 -28.32 25.23
CA ASN A 589 2.26 -27.06 24.93
C ASN A 589 1.87 -26.36 26.24
N TRP A 590 2.37 -25.14 26.46
CA TRP A 590 2.09 -24.37 27.66
C TRP A 590 0.96 -23.40 27.39
N TYR A 591 -0.28 -23.83 27.60
CA TYR A 591 -1.46 -23.05 27.21
C TYR A 591 -1.58 -21.66 27.87
N PHE A 592 -0.85 -21.41 28.97
CA PHE A 592 -0.79 -20.10 29.65
C PHE A 592 0.27 -19.15 29.06
N ALA A 593 0.98 -19.57 28.02
CA ALA A 593 1.84 -18.72 27.20
C ALA A 593 1.29 -18.57 25.77
N PRO A 594 0.18 -17.84 25.57
CA PRO A 594 -0.32 -17.57 24.23
C PRO A 594 0.72 -16.83 23.37
N VAL A 595 0.82 -17.23 22.11
CA VAL A 595 1.66 -16.55 21.11
C VAL A 595 0.73 -15.74 20.20
N ALA A 596 0.77 -14.41 20.32
CA ALA A 596 -0.03 -13.55 19.47
C ALA A 596 0.69 -13.31 18.15
N ILE A 597 0.04 -13.69 17.06
CA ILE A 597 0.53 -13.43 15.71
C ILE A 597 -0.18 -12.17 15.21
N PRO A 598 0.57 -11.08 14.93
CA PRO A 598 -0.03 -9.86 14.39
C PRO A 598 -0.62 -10.17 13.01
N GLN A 599 -1.94 -10.06 12.91
CA GLN A 599 -2.66 -10.14 11.63
C GLN A 599 -2.50 -8.77 10.95
N GLY A 600 -1.34 -8.57 10.33
CA GLY A 600 -0.88 -7.28 9.83
C GLY A 600 -1.86 -6.64 8.84
N MET A 601 -2.19 -5.38 9.11
CA MET A 601 -2.40 -4.26 8.15
C MET A 601 -3.09 -3.06 8.83
N GLY A 602 -3.75 -3.24 9.98
CA GLY A 602 -4.64 -2.20 10.53
C GLY A 602 -3.98 -1.08 11.37
N HIS A 603 -2.76 -1.26 11.90
CA HIS A 603 -2.17 -0.27 12.80
C HIS A 603 -0.63 -0.21 12.72
N PRO A 604 -0.01 0.98 12.51
CA PRO A 604 1.45 1.13 12.36
C PRO A 604 2.28 0.48 13.47
N ILE A 605 1.81 0.54 14.72
CA ILE A 605 2.51 -0.07 15.89
C ILE A 605 2.58 -1.59 15.78
N THR A 606 1.56 -2.26 15.25
CA THR A 606 1.48 -3.72 15.20
C THR A 606 1.97 -4.31 13.88
N THR A 607 2.38 -3.45 12.94
CA THR A 607 2.81 -3.84 11.60
C THR A 607 4.22 -4.40 11.64
N ASN A 608 4.44 -5.55 10.98
CA ASN A 608 5.72 -6.26 10.90
C ASN A 608 6.33 -6.65 12.25
N LEU A 609 5.53 -6.78 13.30
CA LEU A 609 5.99 -7.41 14.52
C LEU A 609 6.14 -8.92 14.29
N ASP A 610 7.20 -9.49 14.84
CA ASP A 610 7.31 -10.94 14.96
C ASP A 610 6.27 -11.44 15.99
N PRO A 611 5.94 -12.75 15.99
CA PRO A 611 4.99 -13.31 16.96
C PRO A 611 5.38 -12.96 18.40
N ILE A 612 4.45 -12.38 19.15
CA ILE A 612 4.70 -11.91 20.51
C ILE A 612 4.33 -13.03 21.48
N HIS A 613 5.32 -13.43 22.26
CA HIS A 613 5.14 -14.35 23.38
C HIS A 613 4.63 -13.59 24.59
N PHE A 614 3.56 -14.09 25.21
CA PHE A 614 3.10 -13.54 26.47
C PHE A 614 2.96 -14.60 27.54
N ASP A 615 3.53 -14.38 28.72
CA ASP A 615 3.39 -15.26 29.87
C ASP A 615 2.26 -14.80 30.80
N PHE A 616 1.36 -15.73 31.17
CA PHE A 616 0.30 -15.53 32.16
C PHE A 616 -0.59 -14.29 31.94
N VAL A 617 -0.94 -14.02 30.68
CA VAL A 617 -1.77 -12.85 30.34
C VAL A 617 -3.15 -12.90 30.99
N SER A 618 -3.60 -11.76 31.51
CA SER A 618 -4.99 -11.54 31.92
C SER A 618 -5.78 -10.73 30.87
N ARG A 619 -7.09 -10.97 30.76
CA ARG A 619 -8.00 -10.24 29.85
C ARG A 619 -9.22 -9.70 30.55
#